data_AF-A0A4W3HMZ6-F1
#
_entry.id   AF-A0A4W3HMZ6-F1
#
_cell.length_a   1.000
_cell.length_b   1.000
_cell.length_c   1.000
_cell.angle_alpha   90.00
_cell.angle_beta   90.00
_cell.angle_gamma   90.00
#
_symmetry.space_group_name_H-M   'P 1'
#
loop_
_entity.id
_entity.type
_entity.pdbx_description
1 polymer ?
#
loop_
_entity_poly.entity_id
_entity_poly.type
_entity_poly.pdbx_seq_one_letter_code
_entity_poly.pdbx_strand_id
1 'polypeptide(L)'
;MVNAGNCDENAFCVNTLGSYVCVCQNGYFRDGMKCQGSSIWTPWSPWSVCTVSCGVQNTMRVRLCTHPESGMRCEGPSVQLKHCDSVSPCPVLGKWSEWSPWSTCTQLCSGITRRIRVCNNPAPAHGGLPCTGTFEENLACRHSDCPTDGGWSPWTFWSPCPSSCGIGVVKRSRLCNNPAPENSGNPCLGHDYEEGSCGFPLDYCKYLTRPMDAVVKGRWI
;
A
#
# COMPACT_ATOMS: atom_id res chain seq x y z
N MET A 1 63.48 16.83 -51.43
CA MET A 1 62.18 17.48 -51.61
C MET A 1 61.96 17.62 -53.10
N VAL A 2 61.33 16.62 -53.73
CA VAL A 2 61.21 16.59 -55.20
C VAL A 2 59.95 17.35 -55.57
N ASN A 3 60.14 18.40 -56.37
CA ASN A 3 59.12 19.30 -56.90
C ASN A 3 58.00 18.48 -57.54
N ALA A 4 56.87 18.35 -56.84
CA ALA A 4 55.65 17.79 -57.40
C ALA A 4 55.14 18.78 -58.44
N GLY A 5 55.32 18.46 -59.72
CA GLY A 5 54.77 19.28 -60.80
C GLY A 5 53.27 19.43 -60.60
N ASN A 6 52.78 20.67 -60.51
CA ASN A 6 51.39 21.16 -60.58
C ASN A 6 50.19 20.30 -60.10
N CYS A 7 50.39 19.20 -59.37
CA CYS A 7 49.31 18.39 -58.83
C CYS A 7 48.63 19.13 -57.68
N ASP A 8 47.34 18.90 -57.51
CA ASP A 8 46.58 19.43 -56.38
C ASP A 8 47.15 18.91 -55.05
N GLU A 9 47.00 19.67 -53.96
CA GLU A 9 47.43 19.27 -52.62
C GLU A 9 46.75 17.97 -52.14
N ASN A 10 45.56 17.69 -52.66
CA ASN A 10 44.78 16.48 -52.41
C ASN A 10 44.98 15.43 -53.52
N ALA A 11 46.12 15.43 -54.22
CA ALA A 11 46.48 14.42 -55.24
C ALA A 11 47.82 13.74 -54.94
N PHE A 12 47.95 12.49 -55.34
CA PHE A 12 49.22 11.77 -55.42
C PHE A 12 49.85 11.97 -56.79
N CYS A 13 51.14 12.33 -56.81
CA CYS A 13 51.93 12.38 -58.04
C CYS A 13 52.56 11.01 -58.33
N VAL A 14 52.21 10.42 -59.47
CA VAL A 14 52.71 9.13 -59.93
C VAL A 14 53.57 9.35 -61.18
N ASN A 15 54.88 9.07 -61.07
CA ASN A 15 55.80 9.23 -62.20
C ASN A 15 55.57 8.14 -63.25
N THR A 16 55.60 8.51 -64.52
CA THR A 16 55.54 7.61 -65.67
C THR A 16 56.79 7.75 -66.53
N LEU A 17 57.05 6.82 -67.45
CA LEU A 17 58.22 6.88 -68.33
C LEU A 17 58.16 8.15 -69.20
N GLY A 18 58.95 9.16 -68.83
CA GLY A 18 59.03 10.45 -69.53
C GLY A 18 57.98 11.50 -69.10
N SER A 19 57.13 11.23 -68.10
CA SER A 19 56.10 12.18 -67.64
C SER A 19 55.67 11.88 -66.18
N TYR A 20 54.59 12.51 -65.72
CA TYR A 20 53.92 12.22 -64.45
C TYR A 20 52.41 12.35 -64.62
N VAL A 21 51.65 11.67 -63.77
CA VAL A 21 50.19 11.78 -63.69
C VAL A 21 49.78 12.08 -62.25
N CYS A 22 48.84 13.02 -62.10
CA CYS A 22 48.25 13.36 -60.81
C CYS A 22 46.98 12.53 -60.62
N VAL A 23 46.82 11.87 -59.48
CA VAL A 23 45.63 11.08 -59.14
C VAL A 23 45.08 11.60 -57.82
N CYS A 24 43.82 12.03 -57.78
CA CYS A 24 43.20 12.53 -56.55
C CYS A 24 43.23 11.47 -55.43
N GLN A 25 43.44 11.92 -54.19
CA GLN A 25 43.36 11.10 -53.00
C GLN A 25 41.91 10.61 -52.78
N ASN A 26 41.75 9.54 -52.00
CA ASN A 26 40.43 8.97 -51.71
C ASN A 26 39.48 10.05 -51.14
N GLY A 27 38.29 10.15 -51.74
CA GLY A 27 37.29 11.15 -51.36
C GLY A 27 37.34 12.47 -52.15
N TYR A 28 38.32 12.63 -53.05
CA TYR A 28 38.45 13.76 -53.96
C TYR A 28 38.32 13.31 -55.42
N PHE A 29 37.72 14.15 -56.26
CA PHE A 29 37.42 13.85 -57.67
C PHE A 29 37.78 15.04 -58.58
N ARG A 30 38.35 14.76 -59.77
CA ARG A 30 38.59 15.64 -60.95
C ARG A 30 39.79 15.08 -61.77
N ASP A 31 40.63 15.93 -62.34
CA ASP A 31 41.76 15.65 -63.24
C ASP A 31 43.10 15.49 -62.51
N GLY A 32 43.13 15.55 -61.18
CA GLY A 32 44.35 15.42 -60.37
C GLY A 32 45.18 16.71 -60.27
N MET A 33 44.99 17.68 -61.16
CA MET A 33 45.57 19.03 -61.06
C MET A 33 44.70 19.97 -60.24
N LYS A 34 43.38 19.72 -60.23
CA LYS A 34 42.45 20.27 -59.26
C LYS A 34 41.69 19.10 -58.67
N CYS A 35 41.70 18.92 -57.36
CA CYS A 35 40.94 17.87 -56.69
C CYS A 35 39.89 18.52 -55.81
N GLN A 36 38.61 18.17 -56.00
CA GLN A 36 37.55 18.66 -55.12
C GLN A 36 36.96 17.48 -54.37
N GLY A 37 36.87 17.62 -53.06
CA GLY A 37 36.13 16.69 -52.22
C GLY A 37 34.68 16.63 -52.71
N SER A 38 34.05 15.47 -52.58
CA SER A 38 32.60 15.37 -52.71
C SER A 38 32.05 14.53 -51.58
N SER A 39 31.20 15.14 -50.74
CA SER A 39 30.47 14.44 -49.68
C SER A 39 29.04 14.23 -50.15
N ILE A 40 28.67 12.98 -50.43
CA ILE A 40 27.36 12.63 -51.00
C ILE A 40 26.61 11.78 -49.99
N TRP A 41 25.33 12.08 -49.80
CA TRP A 41 24.45 11.24 -49.00
C TRP A 41 24.14 9.93 -49.74
N THR A 42 24.22 8.79 -49.05
CA THR A 42 23.59 7.56 -49.54
C THR A 42 22.07 7.76 -49.65
N PRO A 43 21.37 6.92 -50.43
CA PRO A 43 19.92 6.81 -50.31
C PRO A 43 19.52 6.56 -48.86
N TRP A 44 18.36 7.09 -48.48
CA TRP A 44 17.78 6.79 -47.18
C TRP A 44 17.47 5.30 -47.07
N SER A 45 17.71 4.74 -45.88
CA SER A 45 17.18 3.41 -45.54
C SER A 45 15.65 3.40 -45.61
N PRO A 46 15.03 2.21 -45.71
CA PRO A 46 13.63 2.04 -45.36
C PRO A 46 13.34 2.56 -43.95
N TRP A 47 12.09 2.95 -43.70
CA TRP A 47 11.61 3.30 -42.37
C TRP A 47 11.57 2.07 -41.46
N SER A 48 11.95 2.22 -40.19
CA SER A 48 11.72 1.18 -39.19
C SER A 48 10.22 0.95 -38.98
N VAL A 49 9.83 -0.26 -38.60
CA VAL A 49 8.43 -0.55 -38.29
C VAL A 49 8.05 0.00 -36.91
N CYS A 50 6.78 0.34 -36.74
CA CYS A 50 6.21 0.62 -35.43
C CYS A 50 5.96 -0.73 -34.73
N THR A 51 6.48 -0.88 -33.53
CA THR A 51 6.38 -2.11 -32.72
C THR A 51 5.45 -1.96 -31.54
N VAL A 52 5.14 -0.74 -31.11
CA VAL A 52 4.21 -0.52 -29.99
C VAL A 52 2.76 -0.66 -30.47
N SER A 53 1.96 -1.39 -29.71
CA SER A 53 0.52 -1.55 -29.93
C SER A 53 -0.31 -0.44 -29.29
N CYS A 54 0.31 0.42 -28.48
CA CYS A 54 -0.32 1.59 -27.87
C CYS A 54 0.72 2.68 -27.59
N GLY A 55 0.26 3.91 -27.40
CA GLY A 55 1.10 5.04 -27.02
C GLY A 55 1.92 5.64 -28.18
N VAL A 56 2.95 6.39 -27.81
CA VAL A 56 3.73 7.19 -28.76
C VAL A 56 5.02 6.45 -29.11
N GLN A 57 5.26 6.26 -30.41
CA GLN A 57 6.53 5.78 -30.93
C GLN A 57 6.92 6.57 -32.19
N ASN A 58 8.23 6.75 -32.34
CA ASN A 58 8.83 7.26 -33.58
C ASN A 58 9.42 6.09 -34.37
N THR A 59 9.17 6.09 -35.68
CA THR A 59 9.98 5.34 -36.63
C THR A 59 11.20 6.18 -37.04
N MET A 60 12.31 5.51 -37.34
CA MET A 60 13.54 6.13 -37.81
C MET A 60 14.01 5.54 -39.13
N ARG A 61 14.67 6.38 -39.91
CA ARG A 61 15.50 5.96 -41.04
C ARG A 61 16.84 6.68 -41.00
N VAL A 62 17.85 6.05 -41.59
CA VAL A 62 19.23 6.55 -41.56
C VAL A 62 19.79 6.67 -42.97
N ARG A 63 20.76 7.55 -43.14
CA ARG A 63 21.61 7.65 -44.32
C ARG A 63 23.04 7.93 -43.89
N LEU A 64 24.00 7.47 -44.70
CA LEU A 64 25.42 7.63 -44.43
C LEU A 64 25.99 8.69 -45.37
N CYS A 65 26.98 9.43 -44.87
CA CYS A 65 27.75 10.36 -45.70
C CYS A 65 28.93 9.58 -46.28
N THR A 66 29.03 9.51 -47.60
CA THR A 66 30.19 8.89 -48.24
C THR A 66 31.34 9.90 -48.30
N HIS A 67 32.57 9.40 -48.14
CA HIS A 67 33.84 10.15 -48.18
C HIS A 67 34.11 11.15 -47.04
N PRO A 68 34.09 10.71 -45.76
CA PRO A 68 34.53 11.53 -44.63
C PRO A 68 36.02 11.91 -44.67
N GLU A 69 36.81 11.18 -45.48
CA GLU A 69 38.26 11.33 -45.66
C GLU A 69 38.64 12.69 -46.26
N SER A 70 37.73 13.29 -47.04
CA SER A 70 37.91 14.63 -47.61
C SER A 70 37.72 15.79 -46.62
N GLY A 71 37.44 15.47 -45.34
CA GLY A 71 37.15 16.46 -44.29
C GLY A 71 35.82 17.20 -44.46
N MET A 72 35.13 17.01 -45.59
CA MET A 72 33.84 17.62 -45.85
C MET A 72 32.70 16.88 -45.17
N ARG A 73 31.74 17.64 -44.65
CA ARG A 73 30.55 17.09 -43.98
C ARG A 73 29.36 17.24 -44.90
N CYS A 74 28.59 16.18 -45.04
CA CYS A 74 27.30 16.29 -45.71
C CYS A 74 26.36 17.22 -44.91
N GLU A 75 25.70 18.16 -45.58
CA GLU A 75 24.77 19.08 -44.94
C GLU A 75 23.42 18.40 -44.63
N GLY A 76 22.91 18.66 -43.42
CA GLY A 76 21.65 18.11 -42.92
C GLY A 76 21.82 16.84 -42.05
N PRO A 77 20.71 16.24 -41.61
CA PRO A 77 20.76 15.15 -40.64
C PRO A 77 21.05 13.80 -41.29
N SER A 78 21.78 12.93 -40.60
CA SER A 78 21.98 11.51 -40.95
C SER A 78 20.83 10.61 -40.49
N VAL A 79 19.96 11.11 -39.61
CA VAL A 79 18.81 10.40 -39.05
C VAL A 79 17.55 11.22 -39.24
N GLN A 80 16.48 10.59 -39.68
CA GLN A 80 15.16 11.21 -39.72
C GLN A 80 14.20 10.43 -38.84
N LEU A 81 13.43 11.18 -38.03
CA LEU A 81 12.35 10.64 -37.21
C LEU A 81 11.01 10.99 -37.84
N LYS A 82 10.07 10.05 -37.79
CA LYS A 82 8.68 10.27 -38.14
C LYS A 82 7.81 9.62 -37.07
N HIS A 83 6.76 10.31 -36.63
CA HIS A 83 5.78 9.75 -35.72
C HIS A 83 5.03 8.59 -36.39
N CYS A 84 4.80 7.52 -35.65
CA CYS A 84 3.85 6.49 -36.06
C CYS A 84 2.42 7.07 -36.07
N ASP A 85 1.57 6.61 -36.99
CA ASP A 85 0.16 6.99 -37.02
C ASP A 85 -0.49 6.62 -35.68
N SER A 86 -1.35 7.51 -35.18
CA SER A 86 -1.79 7.57 -33.78
C SER A 86 -2.28 6.21 -33.28
N VAL A 87 -1.42 5.54 -32.51
CA VAL A 87 -1.78 4.33 -31.80
C VAL A 87 -2.63 4.73 -30.59
N SER A 88 -3.66 3.95 -30.27
CA SER A 88 -4.54 4.25 -29.13
C SER A 88 -3.72 4.45 -27.85
N PRO A 89 -4.15 5.33 -26.93
CA PRO A 89 -3.43 5.53 -25.68
C PRO A 89 -3.30 4.22 -24.91
N CYS A 90 -2.15 4.00 -24.26
CA CYS A 90 -1.91 2.75 -23.55
C CYS A 90 -2.86 2.54 -22.37
N PRO A 91 -3.22 1.27 -22.08
CA PRO A 91 -3.96 0.93 -20.86
C PRO A 91 -3.25 1.47 -19.62
N VAL A 92 -3.96 2.28 -18.83
CA VAL A 92 -3.49 2.74 -17.53
C VAL A 92 -4.11 1.85 -16.49
N LEU A 93 -3.29 1.03 -15.82
CA LEU A 93 -3.76 0.17 -14.74
C LEU A 93 -4.15 1.01 -13.52
N GLY A 94 -5.29 0.69 -12.92
CA GLY A 94 -5.73 1.32 -11.69
C GLY A 94 -4.73 1.08 -10.56
N LYS A 95 -4.42 2.13 -9.81
CA LYS A 95 -3.73 2.01 -8.52
C LYS A 95 -4.49 2.74 -7.44
N TRP A 96 -4.40 2.17 -6.25
CA TRP A 96 -5.01 2.73 -5.06
C TRP A 96 -4.37 4.09 -4.71
N SER A 97 -5.21 5.01 -4.23
CA SER A 97 -4.74 6.14 -3.42
C SER A 97 -4.18 5.66 -2.09
N GLU A 98 -3.50 6.58 -1.40
CA GLU A 98 -3.25 6.44 0.02
C GLU A 98 -4.56 6.24 0.78
N TRP A 99 -4.48 5.48 1.87
CA TRP A 99 -5.63 5.29 2.76
C TRP A 99 -6.04 6.62 3.39
N SER A 100 -7.35 6.81 3.57
CA SER A 100 -7.86 7.85 4.43
C SER A 100 -7.34 7.66 5.86
N PRO A 101 -7.30 8.73 6.67
CA PRO A 101 -7.20 8.57 8.12
C PRO A 101 -8.29 7.63 8.64
N TRP A 102 -8.02 6.99 9.77
CA TRP A 102 -9.02 6.21 10.51
C TRP A 102 -10.14 7.13 11.01
N SER A 103 -11.38 6.67 10.90
CA SER A 103 -12.53 7.35 11.49
C SER A 103 -12.46 7.32 13.02
N THR A 104 -13.28 8.13 13.68
CA THR A 104 -13.55 7.92 15.10
C THR A 104 -14.21 6.55 15.32
N CYS A 105 -14.09 6.02 16.54
CA CYS A 105 -14.78 4.81 16.93
C CYS A 105 -16.30 5.01 16.83
N THR A 106 -17.03 4.02 16.29
CA THR A 106 -18.50 4.10 16.18
C THR A 106 -19.22 4.19 17.52
N GLN A 107 -18.59 3.70 18.59
CA GLN A 107 -19.11 3.75 19.95
C GLN A 107 -18.04 4.33 20.88
N LEU A 108 -18.50 4.94 21.97
CA LEU A 108 -17.59 5.46 22.99
C LEU A 108 -16.75 4.36 23.64
N CYS A 109 -17.25 3.12 23.69
CA CYS A 109 -16.62 2.08 24.51
C CYS A 109 -15.98 0.93 23.75
N SER A 110 -16.75 0.28 22.91
CA SER A 110 -16.25 -0.79 22.05
C SER A 110 -16.96 -0.67 20.73
N GLY A 111 -16.21 -0.41 19.68
CA GLY A 111 -16.79 -0.17 18.36
C GLY A 111 -15.83 -0.56 17.26
N ILE A 112 -16.06 0.03 16.10
CA ILE A 112 -15.25 -0.16 14.91
C ILE A 112 -14.78 1.21 14.45
N THR A 113 -13.51 1.32 14.06
CA THR A 113 -13.00 2.41 13.26
C THR A 113 -12.82 1.93 11.82
N ARG A 114 -13.05 2.82 10.87
CA ARG A 114 -13.05 2.54 9.43
C ARG A 114 -12.10 3.47 8.72
N ARG A 115 -11.41 2.96 7.71
CA ARG A 115 -10.72 3.78 6.71
C ARG A 115 -11.03 3.29 5.31
N ILE A 116 -10.89 4.18 4.34
CA ILE A 116 -11.19 3.91 2.93
C ILE A 116 -10.06 4.36 2.02
N ARG A 117 -10.01 3.79 0.83
CA ARG A 117 -9.17 4.23 -0.28
C ARG A 117 -9.96 4.14 -1.56
N VAL A 118 -9.54 4.92 -2.56
CA VAL A 118 -10.19 4.96 -3.87
C VAL A 118 -9.19 4.65 -4.98
N CYS A 119 -9.66 4.01 -6.05
CA CYS A 119 -8.83 3.58 -7.17
C CYS A 119 -8.61 4.74 -8.16
N ASN A 120 -7.80 5.73 -7.77
CA ASN A 120 -7.62 6.97 -8.54
C ASN A 120 -6.18 7.49 -8.63
N ASN A 121 -5.15 6.73 -8.20
CA ASN A 121 -3.76 7.19 -8.22
C ASN A 121 -2.79 6.25 -8.96
N PRO A 122 -2.99 5.96 -10.27
CA PRO A 122 -3.96 6.57 -11.17
C PRO A 122 -5.27 5.78 -11.28
N ALA A 123 -6.32 6.43 -11.82
CA ALA A 123 -7.56 5.74 -12.18
C ALA A 123 -7.34 4.83 -13.41
N PRO A 124 -8.02 3.68 -13.49
CA PRO A 124 -7.99 2.85 -14.69
C PRO A 124 -8.46 3.64 -15.92
N ALA A 125 -7.68 3.60 -16.99
CA ALA A 125 -8.04 4.24 -18.26
C ALA A 125 -7.62 3.40 -19.45
N HIS A 126 -8.20 3.69 -20.62
CA HIS A 126 -7.83 3.07 -21.90
C HIS A 126 -7.83 1.52 -21.87
N GLY A 127 -8.82 0.93 -21.20
CA GLY A 127 -8.92 -0.53 -21.05
C GLY A 127 -8.00 -1.14 -19.99
N GLY A 128 -7.38 -0.32 -19.15
CA GLY A 128 -6.61 -0.80 -17.99
C GLY A 128 -7.49 -1.45 -16.93
N LEU A 129 -6.92 -2.42 -16.22
CA LEU A 129 -7.64 -3.18 -15.20
C LEU A 129 -7.94 -2.34 -13.95
N PRO A 130 -9.06 -2.62 -13.25
CA PRO A 130 -9.37 -1.99 -11.98
C PRO A 130 -8.40 -2.42 -10.88
N CYS A 131 -8.36 -1.66 -9.79
CA CYS A 131 -7.56 -2.01 -8.63
C CYS A 131 -8.04 -3.33 -8.00
N THR A 132 -7.10 -4.16 -7.57
CA THR A 132 -7.38 -5.42 -6.86
C THR A 132 -7.32 -5.22 -5.34
N GLY A 133 -8.17 -5.93 -4.60
CA GLY A 133 -8.29 -5.84 -3.13
C GLY A 133 -9.45 -4.98 -2.65
N THR A 134 -9.55 -4.77 -1.34
CA THR A 134 -10.68 -4.04 -0.72
C THR A 134 -10.47 -2.53 -0.77
N PHE A 135 -11.57 -1.77 -0.90
CA PHE A 135 -11.57 -0.30 -0.83
C PHE A 135 -11.77 0.23 0.60
N GLU A 136 -12.08 -0.68 1.53
CA GLU A 136 -12.45 -0.39 2.92
C GLU A 136 -11.73 -1.36 3.86
N GLU A 137 -11.36 -0.84 5.03
CA GLU A 137 -10.80 -1.61 6.13
C GLU A 137 -11.43 -1.17 7.46
N ASN A 138 -11.69 -2.15 8.32
CA ASN A 138 -12.36 -1.97 9.60
C ASN A 138 -11.49 -2.59 10.72
N LEU A 139 -11.33 -1.87 11.82
CA LEU A 139 -10.57 -2.30 13.00
C LEU A 139 -11.40 -2.09 14.27
N ALA A 140 -11.34 -3.04 15.19
CA ALA A 140 -11.97 -2.89 16.50
C ALA A 140 -11.25 -1.81 17.32
N CYS A 141 -12.02 -0.95 17.98
CA CYS A 141 -11.52 0.04 18.93
C CYS A 141 -12.15 -0.20 20.30
N ARG A 142 -11.33 -0.10 21.35
CA ARG A 142 -11.75 -0.20 22.75
C ARG A 142 -11.12 0.95 23.54
N HIS A 143 -11.95 1.74 24.21
CA HIS A 143 -11.48 2.81 25.10
C HIS A 143 -11.40 2.30 26.54
N SER A 144 -10.43 2.82 27.31
CA SER A 144 -10.19 2.46 28.70
C SER A 144 -11.21 3.06 29.67
N ASP A 145 -11.81 4.20 29.31
CA ASP A 145 -12.56 5.04 30.24
C ASP A 145 -14.06 4.70 30.27
N CYS A 146 -14.37 3.43 30.04
CA CYS A 146 -15.75 2.98 29.93
C CYS A 146 -16.41 2.78 31.27
N PRO A 147 -17.68 3.20 31.42
CA PRO A 147 -18.47 2.88 32.60
C PRO A 147 -18.51 1.37 32.80
N THR A 148 -18.08 0.92 33.97
CA THR A 148 -18.21 -0.49 34.38
C THR A 148 -19.28 -0.54 35.45
N ASP A 149 -20.42 -1.16 35.16
CA ASP A 149 -21.49 -1.30 36.12
C ASP A 149 -21.09 -2.26 37.25
N GLY A 150 -21.50 -1.92 38.47
CA GLY A 150 -21.22 -2.71 39.67
C GLY A 150 -21.93 -4.06 39.63
N GLY A 151 -21.18 -5.13 39.90
CA GLY A 151 -21.69 -6.48 40.07
C GLY A 151 -21.56 -6.96 41.50
N TRP A 152 -22.59 -7.67 41.98
CA TRP A 152 -22.58 -8.29 43.30
C TRP A 152 -21.57 -9.45 43.36
N SER A 153 -20.80 -9.50 44.44
CA SER A 153 -20.08 -10.70 44.86
C SER A 153 -21.08 -11.82 45.17
N PRO A 154 -20.62 -13.08 45.20
CA PRO A 154 -21.37 -14.13 45.86
C PRO A 154 -21.71 -13.70 47.29
N TRP A 155 -22.88 -14.13 47.77
CA TRP A 155 -23.24 -13.99 49.18
C TRP A 155 -22.24 -14.74 50.05
N THR A 156 -21.90 -14.17 51.21
CA THR A 156 -21.22 -14.91 52.26
C THR A 156 -22.08 -16.09 52.71
N PHE A 157 -21.45 -17.07 53.35
CA PHE A 157 -22.20 -18.05 54.12
C PHE A 157 -23.02 -17.34 55.21
N TRP A 158 -24.14 -17.96 55.58
CA TRP A 158 -24.93 -17.52 56.72
C TRP A 158 -24.09 -17.58 57.99
N SER A 159 -24.26 -16.59 58.87
CA SER A 159 -23.68 -16.64 60.21
C SER A 159 -24.13 -17.91 60.94
N PRO A 160 -23.30 -18.47 61.85
CA PRO A 160 -23.74 -19.55 62.73
C PRO A 160 -25.00 -19.15 63.51
N CYS A 161 -25.85 -20.12 63.82
CA CYS A 161 -27.05 -19.88 64.62
C CYS A 161 -26.63 -19.44 66.03
N PRO A 162 -27.07 -18.27 66.53
CA PRO A 162 -26.63 -17.76 67.83
C PRO A 162 -27.16 -18.58 69.01
N SER A 163 -28.25 -19.32 68.80
CA SER A 163 -28.91 -20.12 69.81
C SER A 163 -28.74 -21.60 69.51
N SER A 164 -28.36 -22.39 70.52
CA SER A 164 -28.32 -23.86 70.43
C SER A 164 -29.72 -24.51 70.53
N CYS A 165 -30.71 -23.75 71.00
CA CYS A 165 -32.11 -24.12 71.14
C CYS A 165 -32.99 -22.86 70.95
N GLY A 166 -34.12 -23.00 70.25
CA GLY A 166 -35.01 -21.89 69.92
C GLY A 166 -34.72 -21.26 68.56
N ILE A 167 -35.57 -20.33 68.15
CA ILE A 167 -35.42 -19.60 66.87
C ILE A 167 -34.35 -18.51 67.04
N GLY A 168 -33.35 -18.52 66.18
CA GLY A 168 -32.32 -17.49 66.10
C GLY A 168 -32.39 -16.72 64.77
N VAL A 169 -31.81 -15.52 64.75
CA VAL A 169 -31.62 -14.74 63.52
C VAL A 169 -30.21 -15.01 62.98
N VAL A 170 -30.13 -15.34 61.70
CA VAL A 170 -28.87 -15.50 60.96
C VAL A 170 -28.75 -14.42 59.91
N LYS A 171 -27.52 -14.06 59.58
CA LYS A 171 -27.21 -12.90 58.73
C LYS A 171 -26.21 -13.31 57.66
N ARG A 172 -26.32 -12.73 56.47
CA ARG A 172 -25.31 -12.81 55.42
C ARG A 172 -25.18 -11.49 54.68
N SER A 173 -24.04 -11.29 54.03
CA SER A 173 -23.76 -10.08 53.27
C SER A 173 -23.12 -10.39 51.92
N ARG A 174 -23.09 -9.39 51.05
CA ARG A 174 -22.38 -9.41 49.77
C ARG A 174 -21.79 -8.03 49.52
N LEU A 175 -20.81 -7.94 48.62
CA LEU A 175 -20.15 -6.69 48.27
C LEU A 175 -20.37 -6.35 46.80
N CYS A 176 -20.45 -5.07 46.47
CA CYS A 176 -20.55 -4.60 45.09
C CYS A 176 -19.14 -4.46 44.49
N ASN A 177 -18.46 -5.58 44.26
CA ASN A 177 -17.05 -5.60 43.84
C ASN A 177 -16.74 -6.67 42.77
N ASN A 178 -17.75 -7.22 42.11
CA ASN A 178 -17.58 -8.26 41.10
C ASN A 178 -18.33 -7.93 39.78
N PRO A 179 -17.91 -6.91 39.02
CA PRO A 179 -16.84 -5.95 39.30
C PRO A 179 -17.29 -4.76 40.18
N ALA A 180 -16.37 -3.96 40.70
CA ALA A 180 -16.72 -2.71 41.36
C ALA A 180 -17.16 -1.66 40.30
N PRO A 181 -18.10 -0.75 40.63
CA PRO A 181 -18.50 0.30 39.70
C PRO A 181 -17.33 1.27 39.43
N GLU A 182 -16.98 1.47 38.16
CA GLU A 182 -15.88 2.36 37.73
C GLU A 182 -16.36 3.30 36.61
N ASN A 183 -15.67 4.44 36.43
CA ASN A 183 -15.92 5.43 35.36
C ASN A 183 -17.40 5.85 35.22
N SER A 184 -18.05 6.18 36.34
CA SER A 184 -19.49 6.53 36.40
C SER A 184 -20.45 5.38 36.04
N GLY A 185 -20.00 4.13 36.15
CA GLY A 185 -20.87 2.96 36.08
C GLY A 185 -21.91 2.92 37.19
N ASN A 186 -23.03 2.25 36.93
CA ASN A 186 -24.13 2.19 37.88
C ASN A 186 -23.76 1.39 39.13
N PRO A 187 -24.18 1.81 40.33
CA PRO A 187 -24.00 1.02 41.53
C PRO A 187 -24.86 -0.25 41.48
N CYS A 188 -24.50 -1.25 42.28
CA CYS A 188 -25.30 -2.47 42.38
C CYS A 188 -26.71 -2.15 42.90
N LEU A 189 -27.72 -2.63 42.19
CA LEU A 189 -29.12 -2.48 42.61
C LEU A 189 -29.50 -3.56 43.62
N GLY A 190 -30.16 -3.14 44.71
CA GLY A 190 -30.63 -4.00 45.80
C GLY A 190 -29.83 -3.86 47.10
N HIS A 191 -30.17 -4.69 48.10
CA HIS A 191 -29.50 -4.69 49.40
C HIS A 191 -28.23 -5.55 49.39
N ASP A 192 -27.22 -5.13 50.14
CA ASP A 192 -25.96 -5.83 50.39
C ASP A 192 -26.03 -6.79 51.58
N TYR A 193 -27.18 -6.85 52.24
CA TYR A 193 -27.38 -7.56 53.50
C TYR A 193 -28.73 -8.26 53.56
N GLU A 194 -28.76 -9.48 54.11
CA GLU A 194 -29.98 -10.28 54.25
C GLU A 194 -30.03 -10.97 55.62
N GLU A 195 -31.23 -11.04 56.19
CA GLU A 195 -31.53 -11.76 57.43
C GLU A 195 -32.42 -12.97 57.16
N GLY A 196 -32.14 -14.05 57.89
CA GLY A 196 -32.93 -15.27 57.89
C GLY A 196 -33.13 -15.80 59.31
N SER A 197 -33.85 -16.90 59.44
CA SER A 197 -34.07 -17.58 60.71
C SER A 197 -33.44 -18.97 60.71
N CYS A 198 -32.99 -19.41 61.89
CA CYS A 198 -32.41 -20.73 62.14
C CYS A 198 -33.03 -21.36 63.39
N GLY A 199 -32.88 -22.68 63.53
CA GLY A 199 -33.35 -23.40 64.71
C GLY A 199 -34.80 -23.89 64.61
N PHE A 200 -35.35 -24.33 65.74
CA PHE A 200 -36.66 -24.96 65.87
C PHE A 200 -37.48 -24.27 66.98
N PRO A 201 -38.82 -24.41 66.99
CA PRO A 201 -39.65 -23.94 68.11
C PRO A 201 -39.13 -24.46 69.45
N LEU A 202 -39.20 -23.62 70.48
CA LEU A 202 -38.63 -23.88 71.81
C LEU A 202 -39.10 -25.22 72.42
N ASP A 203 -40.33 -25.64 72.14
CA ASP A 203 -40.92 -26.87 72.67
C ASP A 203 -40.22 -28.16 72.17
N TYR A 204 -39.48 -28.07 71.07
CA TYR A 204 -38.77 -29.19 70.46
C TYR A 204 -37.33 -29.36 70.96
N CYS A 205 -36.79 -28.39 71.71
CA CYS A 205 -35.40 -28.42 72.15
C CYS A 205 -35.05 -29.57 73.09
N LYS A 206 -36.02 -30.05 73.87
CA LYS A 206 -35.86 -31.18 74.79
C LYS A 206 -35.52 -32.51 74.11
N TYR A 207 -35.62 -32.56 72.78
CA TYR A 207 -35.34 -33.75 71.96
C TYR A 207 -34.03 -33.66 71.17
N LEU A 208 -33.26 -32.57 71.28
CA LEU A 208 -32.03 -32.38 70.50
C LEU A 208 -30.80 -32.80 71.30
N THR A 209 -30.01 -33.75 70.78
CA THR A 209 -28.77 -34.22 71.41
C THR A 209 -27.48 -33.63 70.82
N ARG A 210 -27.54 -32.94 69.66
CA ARG A 210 -26.43 -32.12 69.10
C ARG A 210 -26.97 -30.96 68.24
N PRO A 211 -26.55 -29.70 68.47
CA PRO A 211 -26.88 -28.59 67.60
C PRO A 211 -25.78 -28.45 66.55
N MET A 212 -26.15 -28.30 65.27
CA MET A 212 -25.41 -27.65 64.16
C MET A 212 -25.72 -28.38 62.85
N ASP A 213 -26.87 -28.05 62.23
CA ASP A 213 -27.09 -28.10 60.76
C ASP A 213 -28.51 -27.63 60.34
N ALA A 214 -29.19 -26.81 61.15
CA ALA A 214 -30.52 -26.31 60.81
C ALA A 214 -30.47 -24.84 60.35
N VAL A 215 -30.00 -24.62 59.12
CA VAL A 215 -30.40 -23.42 58.35
C VAL A 215 -31.73 -23.78 57.69
N VAL A 216 -32.84 -23.29 58.23
CA VAL A 216 -34.12 -23.41 57.55
C VAL A 216 -34.07 -22.45 56.36
N LYS A 217 -33.82 -22.97 55.16
CA LYS A 217 -34.04 -22.20 53.94
C LYS A 217 -35.51 -21.81 53.91
N GLY A 218 -35.80 -20.53 54.16
CA GLY A 218 -37.13 -19.97 54.02
C GLY A 218 -37.69 -20.36 52.66
N ARG A 219 -38.66 -21.27 52.65
CA ARG A 219 -39.56 -21.45 51.52
C ARG A 219 -40.56 -20.33 51.65
N TRP A 220 -40.49 -19.37 50.74
CA TRP A 220 -41.49 -18.33 50.55
C TRP A 220 -42.87 -18.99 50.45
N ILE A 221 -43.81 -18.51 51.28
CA ILE A 221 -45.25 -18.68 51.03
C ILE A 221 -45.67 -17.49 50.18
#